data_AF-A0A349J7V9-F1
#
_entry.id   AF-A0A349J7V9-F1
#
_cell.length_a   1.000
_cell.length_b   1.000
_cell.length_c   1.000
_cell.angle_alpha   90.00
_cell.angle_beta   90.00
_cell.angle_gamma   90.00
#
_symmetry.space_group_name_H-M   'P 1'
#
loop_
_entity.id
_entity.type
_entity.pdbx_description
1 polymer ?
#
loop_
_entity_poly.entity_id
_entity_poly.type
_entity_poly.pdbx_seq_one_letter_code
_entity_poly.pdbx_strand_id
1 'polypeptide(L)'
;MSGWIDVEVGAQPGGCAHALPAALISGWLRRRGGCVLGAWGGVAPEPGATVTGSTRVVLALSGRNAMRFACGATVREVVLRGGDALVIDRRAWNRPLHLHRKAFCTIDLKPDWLRVYLRRTSGPGSLPAQHATSIVPGAPQPALRSAADAAEALAPLAD
;
A
#
# COMPACT_ATOMS: atom_id res chain seq x y z
N MET A 1 -2.22 30.34 -0.36
CA MET A 1 -1.22 30.01 -1.40
C MET A 1 -0.29 28.98 -0.80
N SER A 2 -0.57 27.70 -1.03
CA SER A 2 0.21 26.60 -0.48
C SER A 2 0.72 25.79 -1.67
N GLY A 3 2.03 25.86 -1.89
CA GLY A 3 2.71 25.31 -3.04
C GLY A 3 2.55 23.80 -3.14
N TRP A 4 2.33 23.34 -4.37
CA TRP A 4 2.37 21.94 -4.74
C TRP A 4 3.82 21.46 -4.59
N ILE A 5 4.04 20.47 -3.73
CA ILE A 5 5.27 19.67 -3.82
C ILE A 5 4.99 18.64 -4.91
N ASP A 6 5.57 18.84 -6.08
CA ASP A 6 5.75 17.76 -7.05
C ASP A 6 6.63 16.70 -6.37
N VAL A 7 5.99 15.72 -5.76
CA VAL A 7 6.69 14.52 -5.31
C VAL A 7 7.00 13.74 -6.59
N GLU A 8 8.17 14.00 -7.18
CA GLU A 8 8.81 13.04 -8.05
C GLU A 8 8.73 11.69 -7.34
N VAL A 9 8.01 10.75 -7.94
CA VAL A 9 8.11 9.34 -7.60
C VAL A 9 9.58 9.01 -7.81
N GLY A 10 10.38 9.06 -6.74
CA GLY A 10 11.82 9.10 -6.80
C GLY A 10 12.35 8.06 -7.78
N ALA A 11 12.67 8.51 -9.00
CA ALA A 11 13.42 7.75 -9.96
C ALA A 11 14.87 7.86 -9.50
N GLN A 12 15.32 6.89 -8.70
CA GLN A 12 16.75 6.70 -8.44
C GLN A 12 17.31 5.53 -9.26
N PRO A 13 18.58 5.63 -9.67
CA PRO A 13 19.10 4.94 -10.85
C PRO A 13 19.16 3.43 -10.60
N GLY A 14 18.50 2.66 -11.47
CA GLY A 14 18.54 1.19 -11.46
C GLY A 14 17.35 0.49 -10.78
N GLY A 15 16.45 1.23 -10.13
CA GLY A 15 15.21 0.68 -9.59
C GLY A 15 14.06 0.77 -10.60
N CYS A 16 13.57 -0.35 -11.07
CA CYS A 16 12.40 -0.47 -11.95
C CYS A 16 11.10 0.02 -11.28
N ALA A 17 10.96 1.31 -10.96
CA ALA A 17 9.68 1.97 -10.78
C ALA A 17 9.01 2.08 -12.16
N HIS A 18 8.56 0.94 -12.71
CA HIS A 18 7.73 0.96 -13.91
C HIS A 18 6.53 1.86 -13.63
N ALA A 19 6.19 2.68 -14.63
CA ALA A 19 5.20 3.77 -14.65
C ALA A 19 3.74 3.41 -14.27
N LEU A 20 3.52 2.32 -13.54
CA LEU A 20 2.23 1.77 -13.11
C LEU A 20 2.19 1.72 -11.59
N PRO A 21 2.06 2.90 -10.96
CA PRO A 21 0.89 3.14 -10.11
C PRO A 21 0.42 4.61 -10.14
N ALA A 22 0.84 5.40 -11.13
CA ALA A 22 0.66 6.86 -11.12
C ALA A 22 -0.81 7.28 -11.02
N ALA A 23 -1.76 6.67 -11.73
CA ALA A 23 -3.18 7.10 -11.69
C ALA A 23 -3.87 6.77 -10.35
N LEU A 24 -3.63 5.58 -9.79
CA LEU A 24 -4.19 5.13 -8.51
C LEU A 24 -3.62 5.95 -7.35
N ILE A 25 -2.29 6.07 -7.32
CA ILE A 25 -1.59 6.87 -6.32
C ILE A 25 -1.94 8.34 -6.49
N SER A 26 -2.00 8.88 -7.71
CA SER A 26 -2.34 10.30 -7.90
C SER A 26 -3.76 10.64 -7.46
N GLY A 27 -4.75 9.76 -7.66
CA GLY A 27 -6.11 9.99 -7.15
C GLY A 27 -6.16 10.04 -5.62
N TRP A 28 -5.54 9.05 -4.98
CA TRP A 28 -5.46 8.94 -3.53
C TRP A 28 -4.61 10.05 -2.89
N LEU A 29 -3.44 10.34 -3.46
CA LEU A 29 -2.52 11.38 -2.99
C LEU A 29 -3.06 12.78 -3.15
N ARG A 30 -3.70 13.08 -4.28
CA ARG A 30 -4.31 14.41 -4.50
C ARG A 30 -5.38 14.74 -3.45
N ARG A 31 -5.99 13.74 -2.82
CA ARG A 31 -7.14 13.91 -1.93
C ARG A 31 -6.82 13.77 -0.44
N ARG A 32 -5.73 13.09 -0.07
CA ARG A 32 -5.42 12.77 1.35
C ARG A 32 -4.20 13.49 1.91
N GLY A 33 -3.31 14.04 1.08
CA GLY A 33 -2.11 14.76 1.55
C GLY A 33 -1.12 13.91 2.37
N GLY A 34 -1.22 12.59 2.30
CA GLY A 34 -0.31 11.65 2.99
C GLY A 34 1.00 11.42 2.23
N CYS A 35 1.93 10.69 2.84
CA CYS A 35 3.21 10.36 2.24
C CYS A 35 3.17 9.04 1.46
N VAL A 36 4.00 8.92 0.41
CA VAL A 36 4.28 7.66 -0.27
C VAL A 36 5.67 7.19 0.07
N LEU A 37 5.77 5.92 0.45
CA LEU A 37 7.03 5.24 0.67
C LEU A 37 7.22 4.13 -0.37
N GLY A 38 8.48 3.79 -0.64
CA GLY A 38 8.86 2.69 -1.52
C GLY A 38 9.57 1.57 -0.76
N ALA A 39 9.27 0.33 -1.12
CA ALA A 39 9.96 -0.88 -0.69
C ALA A 39 10.52 -1.62 -1.91
N TRP A 40 11.78 -2.05 -1.84
CA TRP A 40 12.47 -2.79 -2.90
C TRP A 40 13.33 -3.90 -2.32
N GLY A 41 13.54 -4.97 -3.10
CA GLY A 41 14.27 -6.16 -2.66
C GLY A 41 15.76 -5.92 -2.40
N GLY A 42 16.45 -6.95 -1.90
CA GLY A 42 17.88 -6.91 -1.57
C GLY A 42 18.24 -7.49 -0.19
N VAL A 43 17.23 -7.81 0.61
CA VAL A 43 17.37 -8.51 1.90
C VAL A 43 16.36 -9.64 1.99
N ALA A 44 16.76 -10.75 2.61
CA ALA A 44 15.91 -11.93 2.79
C ALA A 44 14.63 -11.57 3.58
N PRO A 45 13.47 -12.18 3.25
CA PRO A 45 12.24 -11.99 4.02
C PRO A 45 12.37 -12.45 5.47
N GLU A 46 11.86 -11.63 6.39
CA GLU A 46 11.67 -12.04 7.77
C GLU A 46 10.57 -13.11 7.90
N PRO A 47 10.59 -13.94 8.96
CA PRO A 47 9.46 -14.79 9.30
C PRO A 47 8.14 -14.01 9.41
N GLY A 48 7.10 -14.51 8.73
CA GLY A 48 5.78 -13.86 8.66
C GLY A 48 5.69 -12.67 7.70
N ALA A 49 6.75 -12.35 6.95
CA ALA A 49 6.68 -11.41 5.85
C ALA A 49 5.86 -11.96 4.68
N THR A 50 5.17 -11.08 3.97
CA THR A 50 4.53 -11.42 2.70
C THR A 50 5.45 -11.05 1.55
N VAL A 51 5.83 -12.04 0.75
CA VAL A 51 6.46 -11.86 -0.56
C VAL A 51 5.34 -11.89 -1.60
N THR A 52 5.20 -10.83 -2.38
CA THR A 52 4.05 -10.64 -3.29
C THR A 52 4.29 -11.25 -4.68
N GLY A 53 5.53 -11.24 -5.16
CA GLY A 53 5.85 -11.62 -6.55
C GLY A 53 5.19 -10.70 -7.60
N SER A 54 4.62 -9.58 -7.16
CA SER A 54 3.94 -8.53 -7.93
C SER A 54 4.19 -7.18 -7.27
N THR A 55 4.02 -6.10 -8.02
CA THR A 55 3.93 -4.77 -7.40
C THR A 55 2.69 -4.72 -6.51
N ARG A 56 2.87 -4.30 -5.27
CA ARG A 56 1.80 -4.16 -4.29
C ARG A 56 1.72 -2.70 -3.84
N VAL A 57 0.50 -2.19 -3.73
CA VAL A 57 0.23 -0.89 -3.10
C VAL A 57 -0.54 -1.14 -1.81
N VAL A 58 -0.06 -0.59 -0.69
CA VAL A 58 -0.76 -0.58 0.59
C VAL A 58 -1.22 0.84 0.86
N LEU A 59 -2.52 1.04 0.97
CA LEU A 59 -3.16 2.30 1.33
C LEU A 59 -3.60 2.22 2.80
N ALA A 60 -3.08 3.11 3.65
CA ALA A 60 -3.60 3.27 4.99
C ALA A 60 -4.87 4.12 4.91
N LEU A 61 -6.03 3.50 5.14
CA LEU A 61 -7.33 4.18 5.01
C LEU A 61 -7.62 5.02 6.26
N SER A 62 -7.40 4.43 7.44
CA SER A 62 -7.56 5.09 8.74
C SER A 62 -6.71 4.41 9.84
N GLY A 63 -6.51 5.11 10.96
CA GLY A 63 -5.70 4.64 12.08
C GLY A 63 -4.20 4.57 11.76
N ARG A 64 -3.50 3.58 12.33
CA ARG A 64 -2.03 3.44 12.24
C ARG A 64 -1.61 2.04 11.77
N ASN A 65 -0.96 1.94 10.62
CA ASN A 65 -0.46 0.67 10.09
C ASN A 65 1.06 0.56 10.24
N ALA A 66 1.50 0.00 11.38
CA ALA A 66 2.90 -0.34 11.62
C ALA A 66 3.36 -1.54 10.78
N MET A 67 4.47 -1.40 10.05
CA MET A 67 5.00 -2.42 9.15
C MET A 67 6.53 -2.37 9.08
N ARG A 68 7.14 -3.55 8.88
CA ARG A 68 8.53 -3.68 8.42
C ARG A 68 8.56 -4.02 6.93
N PHE A 69 9.57 -3.57 6.21
CA PHE A 69 9.71 -3.87 4.79
C PHE A 69 11.17 -3.79 4.32
N ALA A 70 11.45 -4.47 3.21
CA ALA A 70 12.74 -4.42 2.55
C ALA A 70 12.99 -3.06 1.87
N CYS A 71 14.17 -2.51 2.07
CA CYS A 71 14.64 -1.27 1.47
C CYS A 71 16.09 -1.48 1.01
N GLY A 72 16.26 -2.24 -0.07
CA GLY A 72 17.57 -2.65 -0.56
C GLY A 72 18.18 -3.70 0.36
N ALA A 73 19.42 -3.48 0.80
CA ALA A 73 20.12 -4.35 1.74
C ALA A 73 19.68 -4.15 3.22
N THR A 74 18.71 -3.27 3.48
CA THR A 74 18.26 -2.93 4.84
C THR A 74 16.79 -3.26 5.05
N VAL A 75 16.41 -3.45 6.31
CA VAL A 75 15.01 -3.49 6.75
C VAL A 75 14.64 -2.15 7.37
N ARG A 76 13.50 -1.59 6.98
CA ARG A 76 12.92 -0.40 7.60
C ARG A 76 11.62 -0.73 8.30
N GLU A 77 11.37 -0.03 9.39
CA GLU A 77 10.08 -0.02 10.09
C GLU A 77 9.41 1.33 9.88
N VAL A 78 8.09 1.33 9.68
CA VAL A 78 7.30 2.55 9.55
C VAL A 78 5.92 2.39 10.17
N VAL A 79 5.32 3.51 10.57
CA VAL A 79 3.90 3.61 10.92
C VAL A 79 3.21 4.47 9.86
N LEU A 80 2.45 3.84 8.96
CA LEU A 80 1.61 4.56 8.00
C LEU A 80 0.36 5.10 8.72
N ARG A 81 0.08 6.38 8.59
CA ARG A 81 -1.14 7.04 9.09
C ARG A 81 -2.22 7.02 8.02
N GLY A 82 -3.47 7.27 8.41
CA GLY A 82 -4.57 7.44 7.46
C GLY A 82 -4.20 8.45 6.37
N GLY A 83 -4.28 8.03 5.11
CA GLY A 83 -3.86 8.79 3.93
C GLY A 83 -2.50 8.38 3.35
N ASP A 84 -1.60 7.79 4.14
CA ASP A 84 -0.29 7.33 3.67
C ASP A 84 -0.40 6.09 2.77
N ALA A 85 0.62 5.87 1.94
CA ALA A 85 0.76 4.70 1.11
C ALA A 85 2.17 4.11 1.13
N LEU A 86 2.26 2.78 0.96
CA LEU A 86 3.52 2.07 0.70
C LEU A 86 3.40 1.31 -0.62
N VAL A 87 4.34 1.56 -1.54
CA VAL A 87 4.50 0.81 -2.78
C VAL A 87 5.62 -0.21 -2.59
N ILE A 88 5.33 -1.47 -2.88
CA ILE A 88 6.22 -2.61 -2.66
C ILE A 88 6.49 -3.23 -4.02
N ASP A 89 7.76 -3.21 -4.44
CA ASP A 89 8.18 -3.85 -5.68
C ASP A 89 7.95 -5.38 -5.64
N ARG A 90 7.84 -5.99 -6.81
CA ARG A 90 7.62 -7.44 -6.98
C ARG A 90 8.70 -8.32 -6.34
N ARG A 91 9.91 -7.81 -6.12
CA ARG A 91 11.01 -8.52 -5.46
C ARG A 91 11.14 -8.20 -3.97
N ALA A 92 10.33 -7.29 -3.46
CA ALA A 92 10.35 -6.88 -2.08
C ALA A 92 9.34 -7.67 -1.23
N TRP A 93 9.39 -7.42 0.07
CA TRP A 93 8.47 -7.99 1.04
C TRP A 93 8.07 -6.93 2.06
N ASN A 94 6.90 -7.14 2.67
CA ASN A 94 6.43 -6.36 3.80
C ASN A 94 5.85 -7.28 4.88
N ARG A 95 5.98 -6.86 6.14
CA ARG A 95 5.46 -7.56 7.32
C ARG A 95 4.64 -6.59 8.16
N PRO A 96 3.31 -6.73 8.21
CA PRO A 96 2.48 -5.96 9.13
C PRO A 96 2.76 -6.38 10.59
N LEU A 97 2.89 -5.40 11.49
CA LEU A 97 3.22 -5.64 12.91
C LEU A 97 1.98 -5.74 13.81
N HIS A 98 0.79 -5.38 13.29
CA HIS A 98 -0.49 -5.50 14.01
C HIS A 98 -0.56 -4.80 15.38
N LEU A 99 0.20 -3.72 15.57
CA LEU A 99 0.34 -2.99 16.84
C LEU A 99 -0.80 -2.00 17.15
N HIS A 100 -1.67 -1.70 16.18
CA HIS A 100 -2.69 -0.67 16.34
C HIS A 100 -3.99 -1.05 15.64
N ARG A 101 -5.07 -0.37 16.05
CA ARG A 101 -6.30 -0.25 15.28
C ARG A 101 -6.01 0.44 13.95
N LYS A 102 -6.49 -0.17 12.86
CA LYS A 102 -6.26 0.31 11.50
C LYS A 102 -7.29 -0.23 10.52
N ALA A 103 -7.52 0.55 9.47
CA ALA A 103 -8.09 0.07 8.22
C ALA A 103 -7.07 0.29 7.10
N PHE A 104 -6.86 -0.73 6.27
CA PHE A 104 -5.99 -0.61 5.10
C PHE A 104 -6.58 -1.35 3.90
N CYS A 105 -6.15 -0.90 2.71
CA CYS A 105 -6.38 -1.57 1.44
C CYS A 105 -5.04 -1.98 0.85
N THR A 106 -4.91 -3.24 0.46
CA THR A 106 -3.78 -3.73 -0.31
C THR A 106 -4.25 -4.04 -1.73
N ILE A 107 -3.53 -3.55 -2.73
CA ILE A 107 -3.76 -3.82 -4.14
C ILE A 107 -2.53 -4.55 -4.69
N ASP A 108 -2.68 -5.80 -5.10
CA ASP A 108 -1.63 -6.54 -5.79
C ASP A 108 -1.85 -6.48 -7.30
N LEU A 109 -0.85 -5.99 -8.04
CA LEU A 109 -0.91 -5.80 -9.48
C LEU A 109 -0.30 -6.99 -10.21
N LYS A 110 -1.12 -7.70 -10.97
CA LYS A 110 -0.70 -8.77 -11.87
C LYS A 110 -0.93 -8.32 -13.33
N PRO A 111 -0.30 -8.97 -14.31
CA PRO A 111 -0.41 -8.55 -15.71
C PRO A 111 -1.85 -8.52 -16.24
N ASP A 112 -2.67 -9.45 -15.77
CA ASP A 112 -3.97 -9.82 -16.32
C ASP A 112 -5.14 -9.70 -15.32
N TRP A 113 -4.83 -9.40 -14.06
CA TRP A 113 -5.81 -9.17 -12.99
C TRP A 113 -5.20 -8.34 -11.87
N LEU A 114 -6.03 -7.91 -10.92
CA LEU A 114 -5.55 -7.38 -9.64
C LEU A 114 -6.28 -8.03 -8.46
N ARG A 115 -5.59 -8.09 -7.32
CA ARG A 115 -6.23 -8.39 -6.04
C ARG A 115 -6.48 -7.11 -5.30
N VAL A 116 -7.70 -6.94 -4.78
CA VAL A 116 -8.00 -5.95 -3.75
C VAL A 116 -8.22 -6.70 -2.44
N TYR A 117 -7.48 -6.33 -1.41
CA TYR A 117 -7.63 -6.88 -0.07
C TYR A 117 -7.86 -5.74 0.91
N LEU A 118 -9.03 -5.75 1.53
CA LEU A 118 -9.44 -4.79 2.53
C LEU A 118 -9.37 -5.45 3.89
N ARG A 119 -8.79 -4.76 4.86
CA ARG A 119 -8.76 -5.23 6.24
C ARG A 119 -9.00 -4.09 7.21
N ARG A 120 -9.85 -4.38 8.19
CA ARG A 120 -10.10 -3.55 9.36
C ARG A 120 -9.84 -4.36 10.62
N THR A 121 -9.14 -3.75 11.56
CA THR A 121 -8.84 -4.32 12.88
C THR A 121 -9.35 -3.38 13.95
N SER A 122 -9.86 -3.94 15.05
CA SER A 122 -10.46 -3.16 16.15
C SER A 122 -9.44 -2.75 17.21
N GLY A 123 -8.25 -3.38 17.26
CA GLY A 123 -7.21 -3.04 18.22
C GLY A 123 -5.91 -3.84 18.01
N PRO A 124 -4.89 -3.61 18.86
CA PRO A 124 -3.64 -4.36 18.86
C PRO A 124 -3.90 -5.86 19.01
N GLY A 125 -3.25 -6.69 18.20
CA GLY A 125 -3.40 -8.15 18.29
C GLY A 125 -4.80 -8.70 17.98
N SER A 126 -5.75 -7.89 17.46
CA SER A 126 -7.11 -8.36 17.24
C SER A 126 -7.18 -9.40 16.10
N LEU A 127 -7.41 -10.67 16.48
CA LEU A 127 -7.81 -11.75 15.59
C LEU A 127 -9.18 -11.53 14.92
N PRO A 128 -10.21 -10.93 15.57
CA PRO A 128 -11.39 -10.48 14.84
C PRO A 128 -11.00 -9.27 13.98
N ALA A 129 -10.67 -9.54 12.73
CA ALA A 129 -10.48 -8.55 11.69
C ALA A 129 -11.61 -8.74 10.68
N GLN A 130 -12.32 -7.67 10.37
CA GLN A 130 -13.18 -7.68 9.18
C GLN A 130 -12.25 -7.59 7.98
N HIS A 131 -12.37 -8.53 7.06
CA HIS A 131 -11.58 -8.49 5.83
C HIS A 131 -12.44 -8.91 4.64
N ALA A 132 -12.13 -8.32 3.49
CA ALA A 132 -12.72 -8.67 2.22
C ALA A 132 -11.61 -8.80 1.20
N THR A 133 -11.73 -9.79 0.33
CA THR A 133 -10.80 -9.98 -0.80
C THR A 133 -11.62 -10.05 -2.07
N SER A 134 -11.18 -9.33 -3.10
CA SER A 134 -11.77 -9.37 -4.43
C SER A 134 -10.67 -9.55 -5.46
N ILE A 135 -10.95 -10.34 -6.49
CA ILE A 135 -10.12 -10.47 -7.68
C ILE A 135 -10.85 -9.75 -8.80
N VAL A 136 -10.18 -8.78 -9.42
CA VAL A 136 -10.74 -8.05 -10.56
C VAL A 136 -10.00 -8.51 -11.81
N PRO A 137 -10.67 -9.23 -12.71
CA PRO A 137 -10.07 -9.68 -13.97
C PRO A 137 -9.89 -8.52 -14.96
N GLY A 138 -8.91 -8.65 -15.84
CA GLY A 138 -8.64 -7.69 -16.91
C GLY A 138 -7.46 -6.76 -16.63
N ALA A 139 -7.06 -6.02 -17.66
CA ALA A 139 -5.93 -5.09 -17.58
C ALA A 139 -6.14 -4.05 -16.47
N PRO A 140 -5.12 -3.73 -15.65
CA PRO A 140 -5.32 -3.00 -14.40
C PRO A 140 -5.94 -1.59 -14.51
N GLN A 141 -5.88 -0.90 -15.65
CA GLN A 141 -6.18 0.55 -15.70
C GLN A 141 -7.61 0.93 -15.24
N PRO A 142 -8.70 0.36 -15.78
CA PRO A 142 -10.06 0.64 -15.27
C PRO A 142 -10.28 0.07 -13.87
N ALA A 143 -9.76 -1.13 -13.60
CA ALA A 143 -9.90 -1.82 -12.32
C ALA A 143 -9.24 -1.06 -11.16
N LEU A 144 -8.11 -0.40 -11.42
CA LEU A 144 -7.41 0.46 -10.46
C LEU A 144 -8.31 1.63 -10.03
N ARG A 145 -9.01 2.27 -10.97
CA ARG A 145 -9.93 3.38 -10.65
C ARG A 145 -11.05 2.91 -9.71
N SER A 146 -11.71 1.80 -10.03
CA SER A 146 -12.75 1.23 -9.17
C SER A 146 -12.23 0.84 -7.79
N ALA A 147 -11.00 0.32 -7.70
CA ALA A 147 -10.37 -0.01 -6.43
C ALA A 147 -10.07 1.24 -5.58
N ALA A 148 -9.66 2.35 -6.21
CA ALA A 148 -9.46 3.62 -5.53
C ALA A 148 -10.80 4.17 -4.96
N ASP A 149 -11.87 4.14 -5.76
CA ASP A 149 -13.19 4.63 -5.34
C ASP A 149 -13.75 3.78 -4.17
N ALA A 150 -13.58 2.45 -4.21
CA ALA A 150 -13.96 1.56 -3.11
C ALA A 150 -13.13 1.80 -1.83
N ALA A 151 -11.82 2.04 -1.97
CA ALA A 151 -10.96 2.40 -0.85
C ALA A 151 -11.39 3.74 -0.21
N GLU A 152 -11.80 4.71 -1.03
CA GLU A 152 -12.31 6.00 -0.55
C GLU A 152 -13.61 5.87 0.23
N ALA A 153 -14.54 5.03 -0.22
CA ALA A 153 -15.79 4.75 0.49
C ALA A 153 -15.57 4.13 1.89
N LEU A 154 -14.45 3.43 2.08
CA LEU A 154 -14.07 2.76 3.34
C LEU A 154 -13.17 3.61 4.25
N ALA A 155 -12.71 4.74 3.74
CA ALA A 155 -11.81 5.63 4.46
C ALA A 155 -12.47 6.52 5.55
N PRO A 156 -13.80 6.78 5.60
CA PRO A 156 -14.39 7.45 6.74
C PRO A 156 -14.55 6.47 7.91
N LEU A 157 -13.52 6.43 8.74
CA LEU A 157 -13.63 6.09 10.15
C LEU A 157 -12.83 7.15 10.90
N ALA A 158 -13.55 8.10 11.51
CA ALA A 158 -12.98 8.94 12.54
C ALA A 158 -12.41 8.04 13.65
N ASP A 159 -11.34 8.51 14.29
CA ASP A 159 -10.72 7.85 15.44
C ASP A 159 -11.75 7.49 16.52
#